data_AF-A0A800LY91-F1
#
_entry.id   AF-A0A800LY91-F1
#
_cell.length_a   1.000
_cell.length_b   1.000
_cell.length_c   1.000
_cell.angle_alpha   90.00
_cell.angle_beta   90.00
_cell.angle_gamma   90.00
#
_symmetry.space_group_name_H-M   'P 1'
#
loop_
_entity.id
_entity.type
_entity.pdbx_description
1 polymer ?
#
loop_
_entity_poly.entity_id
_entity_poly.type
_entity_poly.pdbx_seq_one_letter_code
_entity_poly.pdbx_strand_id
1 'polypeptide(L)' 'MSIIDQIQKVRAEFSSDLESLSSENGALDQIRIKYLGRKGLVASLFVQMGTVAADERPKMGQVLNEL' A
#
# COMPACT_ATOMS: atom_id res chain seq x y z
N MET A 1 -5.93 -3.45 -14.47
CA MET A 1 -5.39 -4.10 -13.25
C MET A 1 -6.45 -4.01 -12.19
N SER A 2 -6.70 -5.12 -11.49
CA SER A 2 -7.55 -5.10 -10.31
C SER A 2 -6.85 -4.34 -9.18
N ILE A 3 -7.60 -3.76 -8.24
CA ILE A 3 -7.02 -3.24 -7.00
C ILE A 3 -6.29 -4.35 -6.21
N ILE A 4 -6.72 -5.61 -6.34
CA ILE A 4 -5.99 -6.73 -5.71
C ILE A 4 -4.56 -6.82 -6.26
N ASP A 5 -4.38 -6.63 -7.58
CA ASP A 5 -3.05 -6.59 -8.20
C ASP A 5 -2.24 -5.40 -7.68
N GLN A 6 -2.89 -4.26 -7.45
CA GLN A 6 -2.24 -3.07 -6.89
C GLN A 6 -1.82 -3.27 -5.42
N ILE A 7 -2.65 -3.92 -4.60
CA ILE A 7 -2.33 -4.29 -3.21
C ILE A 7 -1.09 -5.18 -3.20
N GLN A 8 -1.06 -6.24 -4.02
CA GLN A 8 0.09 -7.14 -4.12
C GLN A 8 1.34 -6.40 -4.62
N LYS A 9 1.19 -5.48 -5.57
CA LYS A 9 2.28 -4.63 -6.05
C LYS A 9 2.83 -3.75 -4.93
N VAL A 10 1.99 -3.07 -4.17
CA VAL A 10 2.43 -2.21 -3.05
C VAL A 10 3.15 -3.04 -1.99
N ARG A 11 2.67 -4.25 -1.70
CA ARG A 11 3.34 -5.19 -0.78
C ARG A 11 4.73 -5.59 -1.27
N ALA A 12 4.84 -5.99 -2.53
CA ALA A 12 6.12 -6.37 -3.14
C ALA A 12 7.10 -5.19 -3.19
N GLU A 13 6.61 -4.00 -3.54
CA GLU A 13 7.41 -2.77 -3.57
C GLU A 13 7.90 -2.42 -2.17
N PHE A 14 7.06 -2.55 -1.14
CA PHE A 14 7.46 -2.31 0.25
C PHE A 14 8.55 -3.27 0.71
N SER A 15 8.43 -4.57 0.42
CA SER A 15 9.47 -5.54 0.75
C SER A 15 10.79 -5.23 0.04
N SER A 16 10.73 -4.92 -1.26
CA SER A 16 11.93 -4.57 -2.06
C SER A 16 12.60 -3.29 -1.55
N ASP A 17 11.81 -2.28 -1.19
CA ASP A 17 12.31 -1.02 -0.65
C ASP A 17 12.92 -1.21 0.75
N LEU A 18 12.35 -2.10 1.58
CA LEU A 18 12.91 -2.48 2.87
C LEU A 18 14.21 -3.26 2.74
N GLU A 19 14.31 -4.17 1.77
CA GLU A 19 15.55 -4.92 1.50
C GLU A 19 16.67 -4.01 0.98
N SER A 20 16.30 -2.99 0.22
CA SER A 20 17.22 -1.99 -0.33
C SER A 20 17.54 -0.86 0.66
N LEU A 21 16.97 -0.92 1.87
CA LEU A 21 17.08 0.17 2.83
C LEU A 21 18.52 0.29 3.34
N SER A 22 19.14 1.45 3.12
CA SER A 22 20.45 1.76 3.67
C SER A 22 20.35 2.09 5.16
N SER A 23 21.43 1.86 5.90
CA SER A 23 21.56 2.26 7.32
C SER A 23 21.71 3.78 7.51
N GLU A 24 21.41 4.58 6.49
CA GLU A 24 21.52 6.03 6.55
C GLU A 24 20.39 6.63 7.40
N ASN A 25 20.73 7.68 8.15
CA ASN A 25 19.73 8.40 8.95
C ASN A 25 18.62 8.96 8.04
N GLY A 26 17.38 8.61 8.36
CA GLY A 26 16.18 9.08 7.64
C GLY A 26 15.67 8.15 6.54
N ALA A 27 16.38 7.06 6.20
CA ALA A 27 15.89 6.08 5.21
C ALA A 27 14.54 5.46 5.63
N LEU A 28 14.38 5.15 6.92
CA LEU A 28 13.10 4.66 7.47
C LEU A 28 11.96 5.67 7.37
N ASP A 29 12.24 6.97 7.55
CA ASP A 29 11.22 8.01 7.44
C ASP A 29 10.75 8.17 6.00
N GLN A 30 11.63 7.98 5.01
CA GLN A 30 11.24 8.00 3.60
C GLN A 30 10.26 6.86 3.28
N ILE A 31 10.53 5.63 3.78
CA ILE A 31 9.60 4.51 3.66
C ILE A 31 8.27 4.84 4.36
N ARG A 32 8.32 5.35 5.59
CA ARG A 32 7.12 5.71 6.33
C ARG A 32 6.26 6.71 5.56
N ILE A 33 6.87 7.75 4.97
CA ILE A 33 6.17 8.77 4.18
C ILE A 33 5.59 8.17 2.90
N LYS A 34 6.39 7.37 2.16
CA LYS A 34 5.99 6.77 0.87
C LYS A 34 4.81 5.82 1.01
N TYR A 35 4.81 4.96 2.03
CA TYR A 35 3.80 3.90 2.17
C TYR A 35 2.66 4.31 3.11
N LEU A 36 2.99 4.81 4.30
CA LEU A 36 2.06 5.06 5.40
C LEU A 36 1.68 6.54 5.57
N GLY A 37 2.27 7.44 4.78
CA GLY A 37 1.93 8.85 4.79
C GLY A 37 0.48 9.11 4.39
N ARG A 38 -0.04 10.30 4.70
CA ARG A 38 -1.42 10.69 4.34
C ARG A 38 -1.71 10.65 2.83
N LYS A 39 -0.66 10.81 2.01
CA LYS A 39 -0.70 10.67 0.54
C LYS A 39 0.12 9.46 0.07
N GLY A 40 0.39 8.53 0.96
CA GLY A 40 1.17 7.34 0.68
C GLY A 40 0.41 6.33 -0.15
N LEU A 41 1.10 5.26 -0.54
CA LEU A 41 0.55 4.21 -1.39
C LEU A 41 -0.61 3.49 -0.71
N VAL A 42 -0.53 3.20 0.60
CA VAL A 42 -1.61 2.54 1.35
C VAL A 42 -2.85 3.43 1.41
N ALA A 43 -2.70 4.72 1.72
CA ALA A 43 -3.80 5.68 1.72
C ALA A 43 -4.46 5.79 0.34
N SER A 44 -3.66 5.74 -0.74
CA SER A 44 -4.16 5.78 -2.11
C SER A 44 -4.97 4.53 -2.49
N LEU A 45 -4.62 3.35 -1.95
CA LEU A 45 -5.40 2.12 -2.13
C LEU A 45 -6.79 2.23 -1.48
N PHE A 46 -6.87 2.81 -0.27
CA PHE A 46 -8.16 3.06 0.40
C PHE A 46 -9.03 4.04 -0.39
N VAL A 47 -8.45 5.09 -1.00
CA VAL A 47 -9.21 6.02 -1.87
C VAL A 47 -9.78 5.29 -3.09
N GLN A 48 -9.01 4.39 -3.70
CA GLN A 48 -9.46 3.61 -4.85
C GLN A 48 -10.59 2.62 -4.50
N MET A 49 -10.77 2.23 -3.23
CA MET A 49 -11.95 1.45 -2.84
C MET A 49 -13.27 2.19 -3.09
N GLY A 50 -13.27 3.53 -3.13
CA GLY A 50 -14.45 4.32 -3.46
C GLY A 50 -14.99 4.07 -4.88
N THR A 51 -14.14 3.59 -5.79
CA THR A 51 -14.50 3.31 -7.19
C THR A 51 -14.90 1.86 -7.44
N VAL A 52 -14.84 1.00 -6.42
CA VAL A 52 -15.16 -0.43 -6.51
C VAL A 52 -16.68 -0.65 -6.40
N ALA A 53 -17.18 -1.66 -7.10
CA ALA A 53 -18.57 -2.11 -6.99
C ALA A 53 -18.92 -2.57 -5.56
N ALA A 54 -20.17 -2.37 -5.14
CA ALA A 54 -20.56 -2.55 -3.74
C ALA A 54 -20.42 -3.99 -3.21
N ASP A 55 -20.54 -4.96 -4.10
CA ASP A 55 -20.38 -6.40 -3.86
C ASP A 55 -18.92 -6.83 -3.65
N GLU A 56 -17.97 -6.18 -4.31
CA GLU A 56 -16.54 -6.51 -4.19
C GLU A 56 -15.85 -5.78 -3.01
N ARG A 57 -16.43 -4.66 -2.54
CA ARG A 57 -15.88 -3.85 -1.43
C ARG A 57 -15.55 -4.64 -0.15
N PRO A 58 -16.40 -5.55 0.38
CA PRO A 58 -16.10 -6.25 1.62
C PRO A 58 -14.85 -7.14 1.52
N LYS A 59 -14.76 -7.91 0.44
CA LYS A 59 -13.60 -8.77 0.16
C LYS A 59 -12.32 -7.95 0.01
N MET A 60 -12.41 -6.82 -0.69
CA MET A 60 -11.25 -5.96 -0.93
C MET A 60 -10.81 -5.20 0.32
N GLY A 61 -11.76 -4.76 1.15
CA GLY A 61 -11.45 -4.14 2.44
C GLY A 61 -10.76 -5.10 3.39
N GLN A 62 -11.17 -6.38 3.41
CA GLN A 62 -10.48 -7.40 4.19
C GLN A 62 -9.02 -7.55 3.74
N VAL A 63 -8.79 -7.75 2.44
CA VAL A 63 -7.44 -7.93 1.90
C VAL A 63 -6.56 -6.69 2.16
N LEU A 64 -7.12 -5.48 2.08
CA LEU A 64 -6.37 -4.25 2.35
C LEU A 64 -6.04 -4.08 3.84
N ASN A 65 -6.90 -4.55 4.75
CA ASN A 65 -6.64 -4.53 6.19
C ASN A 65 -5.65 -5.61 6.65
N GLU A 66 -5.43 -6.66 5.85
CA GLU A 66 -4.44 -7.72 6.11
C GLU A 66 -3.03 -7.37 5.56
N LEU A 67 -2.88 -6.22 4.88
CA LEU A 67 -1.61 -5.73 4.35
C LEU A 67 -0.64 -5.32 5.47
#